data_AF-A0A8S1EFT0-F1
#
_entry.id   AF-A0A8S1EFT0-F1
#
_cell.length_a   1.000
_cell.length_b   1.000
_cell.length_c   1.000
_cell.angle_alpha   90.00
_cell.angle_beta   90.00
_cell.angle_gamma   90.00
#
_symmetry.space_group_name_H-M   'P 1'
#
loop_
_entity.id
_entity.type
_entity.pdbx_description
1 polymer ?
#
loop_
_entity_poly.entity_id
_entity_poly.type
_entity_poly.pdbx_seq_one_letter_code
_entity_poly.pdbx_strand_id
1 'polypeptide(L)'
;MTSCTATINISPPTHNSPDANTMIENRKIIDDEFQQIFRRAQEAINKGVHPSLIPEGSSGSYFVYDVDGEILGVFKPKDEEPFASLNPKWPKFFQRMLCFCCFGRACLIPNTGYLSEAAASIVSEMMQLDVVPTTRIVKLASPSFYYSRFFGNPDVRPKEGSFQLYVKGYESGNTVFARWNYDKKLLSEEEEAKFRVLFQKMCIVDYVIRNTDRHMDNLLVKHVPGKEIQLAAIDNGLAFPVRHPECASSQLRVVRGQLWNLRQALLQNETPAEMARREPVVVNRRYRRGEPNTDDWDKWFRIKMPNYSSQQMC
;
A
#
# COMPACT_ATOMS: atom_id res chain seq x y z
N MET A 1 2.28 5.14 28.12
CA MET A 1 2.74 5.64 26.81
C MET A 1 4.25 5.75 26.85
N THR A 2 4.96 4.65 26.64
CA THR A 2 6.42 4.65 26.50
C THR A 2 6.71 5.04 25.06
N SER A 3 7.40 6.17 24.87
CA SER A 3 7.91 6.64 23.58
C SER A 3 8.69 5.50 22.88
N CYS A 4 8.29 5.11 21.66
CA CYS A 4 9.10 4.23 20.82
C CYS A 4 10.40 4.94 20.44
N THR A 5 11.45 4.76 21.24
CA THR A 5 12.80 5.33 21.06
C THR A 5 13.74 4.41 20.25
N ALA A 6 13.21 3.38 19.59
CA ALA A 6 14.05 2.42 18.90
C ALA A 6 14.53 2.96 17.54
N THR A 7 15.83 3.20 17.47
CA THR A 7 16.57 3.58 16.26
C THR A 7 16.42 2.52 15.17
N ILE A 8 16.46 2.95 13.91
CA ILE A 8 16.46 2.05 12.75
C ILE A 8 17.88 1.48 12.62
N ASN A 9 18.18 0.42 13.38
CA ASN A 9 19.45 -0.30 13.26
C ASN A 9 19.38 -1.27 12.07
N ILE A 10 19.82 -0.80 10.91
CA ILE A 10 20.16 -1.67 9.78
C ILE A 10 21.66 -1.89 9.88
N SER A 11 22.08 -3.13 10.18
CA SER A 11 23.48 -3.54 10.09
C SER A 11 24.05 -3.13 8.72
N PRO A 12 25.32 -2.67 8.62
CA PRO A 12 25.89 -2.33 7.33
C PRO A 12 25.77 -3.55 6.40
N PRO A 13 25.42 -3.34 5.12
CA PRO A 13 25.29 -4.45 4.19
C PRO A 13 26.63 -5.18 4.15
N THR A 14 26.62 -6.48 4.43
CA THR A 14 27.62 -7.35 3.81
C THR A 14 27.53 -7.09 2.32
N HIS A 15 28.68 -6.99 1.64
CA HIS A 15 28.83 -6.39 0.30
C HIS A 15 28.08 -7.10 -0.85
N ASN A 16 27.12 -7.97 -0.56
CA ASN A 16 26.27 -8.67 -1.49
C ASN A 16 24.85 -8.09 -1.45
N SER A 17 24.67 -6.90 -2.04
CA SER A 17 23.36 -6.61 -2.63
C SER A 17 23.01 -7.78 -3.55
N PRO A 18 21.79 -8.34 -3.49
CA PRO A 18 21.40 -9.36 -4.45
C PRO A 18 21.63 -8.81 -5.87
N ASP A 19 22.25 -9.62 -6.72
CA ASP A 19 22.46 -9.27 -8.12
C ASP A 19 21.09 -8.95 -8.75
N ALA A 20 21.06 -8.03 -9.72
CA ALA A 20 19.85 -7.65 -10.42
C ALA A 20 19.11 -8.88 -10.99
N ASN A 21 19.87 -9.90 -11.39
CA ASN A 21 19.33 -11.19 -11.83
C ASN A 21 18.52 -11.91 -10.74
N THR A 22 19.00 -11.94 -9.49
CA THR A 22 18.28 -12.55 -8.35
C THR A 22 16.97 -11.81 -8.05
N MET A 23 16.97 -10.47 -8.13
CA MET A 23 15.73 -9.70 -7.95
C MET A 23 14.70 -9.97 -9.05
N ILE A 24 15.15 -10.12 -10.30
CA ILE A 24 14.29 -10.47 -11.43
C ILE A 24 13.69 -11.86 -11.24
N GLU A 25 14.50 -12.83 -10.83
CA GLU A 25 14.04 -14.21 -10.60
C GLU A 25 13.02 -14.29 -9.45
N ASN A 26 13.29 -13.62 -8.32
CA ASN A 26 12.35 -13.56 -7.20
C ASN A 26 11.01 -12.94 -7.62
N ARG A 27 11.04 -11.86 -8.40
CA ARG A 27 9.82 -11.23 -8.90
C ARG A 27 9.03 -12.18 -9.80
N LYS A 28 9.72 -12.95 -10.65
CA LYS A 28 9.08 -13.94 -11.51
C LYS A 28 8.36 -15.02 -10.68
N ILE A 29 8.99 -15.51 -9.61
CA ILE A 29 8.38 -16.48 -8.68
C ILE A 29 7.10 -15.90 -8.06
N ILE A 30 7.17 -14.68 -7.52
CA ILE A 30 6.01 -13.98 -6.93
C ILE A 30 4.88 -13.82 -7.96
N ASP A 31 5.22 -13.43 -9.19
CA ASP A 31 4.24 -13.24 -10.26
C ASP A 31 3.63 -14.59 -10.69
N ASP A 32 4.40 -15.68 -10.76
CA ASP A 32 3.92 -17.02 -11.09
C ASP A 32 2.95 -17.56 -10.03
N GLU A 33 3.28 -17.39 -8.74
CA GLU A 33 2.39 -17.73 -7.61
C GLU A 33 1.09 -16.90 -7.66
N PHE A 34 1.21 -15.60 -7.90
CA PHE A 34 0.05 -14.72 -8.07
C PHE A 34 -0.85 -15.20 -9.23
N GLN A 35 -0.27 -15.53 -10.39
CA GLN A 35 -1.02 -16.02 -11.54
C GLN A 35 -1.72 -17.34 -11.24
N GLN A 36 -1.11 -18.24 -10.46
CA GLN A 36 -1.76 -19.48 -10.05
C GLN A 36 -3.00 -19.22 -9.20
N ILE A 37 -2.91 -18.33 -8.21
CA ILE A 37 -4.06 -17.94 -7.38
C ILE A 37 -5.13 -17.24 -8.23
N PHE A 38 -4.73 -16.35 -9.12
CA PHE A 38 -5.66 -15.62 -9.97
C PHE A 38 -6.40 -16.55 -10.96
N ARG A 39 -5.74 -17.61 -11.46
CA ARG A 39 -6.40 -18.66 -12.26
C ARG A 39 -7.45 -19.42 -11.45
N ARG A 40 -7.17 -19.76 -10.18
CA ARG A 40 -8.15 -20.40 -9.28
C ARG A 40 -9.39 -19.52 -9.06
N ALA A 41 -9.20 -18.22 -8.90
CA ALA A 41 -10.31 -17.27 -8.78
C ALA A 41 -11.19 -17.24 -10.05
N GLN A 42 -10.59 -17.27 -11.24
CA GLN A 42 -11.33 -17.34 -12.51
C GLN A 42 -12.09 -18.67 -12.64
N GLU A 43 -11.47 -19.78 -12.26
CA GLU A 43 -12.11 -21.09 -12.26
C GLU A 43 -13.33 -21.13 -11.34
N ALA A 44 -13.21 -20.57 -10.13
CA ALA A 44 -14.31 -20.45 -9.17
C ALA A 44 -15.50 -19.66 -9.76
N ILE A 45 -15.22 -18.52 -10.38
CA ILE A 45 -16.25 -17.70 -11.05
C ILE A 45 -16.93 -18.47 -12.18
N ASN A 46 -16.16 -19.19 -13.00
CA ASN A 46 -16.70 -20.02 -14.08
C ASN A 46 -17.59 -21.16 -13.58
N LYS A 47 -17.36 -21.63 -12.35
CA LYS A 47 -18.17 -22.64 -11.65
C LYS A 47 -19.33 -22.04 -10.85
N GLY A 48 -19.57 -20.73 -10.94
CA GLY A 48 -20.67 -20.03 -10.27
C GLY A 48 -20.37 -19.59 -8.84
N VAL A 49 -19.12 -19.73 -8.37
CA VAL A 49 -18.68 -19.16 -7.08
C VAL A 49 -18.25 -17.70 -7.31
N HIS A 50 -19.15 -16.77 -6.98
CA HIS A 50 -18.96 -15.36 -7.28
C HIS A 50 -18.36 -14.57 -6.10
N PRO A 51 -17.55 -13.52 -6.37
CA PRO A 51 -17.08 -12.60 -5.34
C PRO A 51 -18.20 -11.92 -4.58
N SER A 52 -18.01 -11.69 -3.29
CA SER A 52 -19.00 -11.03 -2.42
C SER A 52 -18.55 -9.62 -2.03
N LEU A 53 -19.47 -8.67 -2.03
CA LEU A 53 -19.19 -7.28 -1.62
C LEU A 53 -18.83 -7.22 -0.13
N ILE A 54 -17.72 -6.56 0.18
CA ILE A 54 -17.29 -6.22 1.53
C ILE A 54 -18.10 -4.99 1.98
N PRO A 55 -18.89 -5.08 3.08
CA PRO A 55 -19.77 -3.99 3.50
C PRO A 55 -19.00 -2.80 4.09
N GLU A 56 -17.85 -3.03 4.71
CA GLU A 56 -16.97 -2.00 5.26
C GLU A 56 -16.29 -1.16 4.16
N GLY A 57 -15.82 0.04 4.52
CA GLY A 57 -15.13 0.94 3.59
C GLY A 57 -16.05 1.78 2.70
N SER A 58 -15.44 2.59 1.83
CA SER A 58 -16.14 3.60 1.00
C SER A 58 -16.21 3.28 -0.49
N SER A 59 -15.47 2.27 -0.95
CA SER A 59 -15.41 1.79 -2.33
C SER A 59 -16.08 0.41 -2.48
N GLY A 60 -16.37 0.02 -3.73
CA GLY A 60 -16.62 -1.38 -4.09
C GLY A 60 -15.36 -2.21 -3.86
N SER A 61 -15.41 -3.11 -2.89
CA SER A 61 -14.33 -4.06 -2.56
C SER A 61 -14.96 -5.44 -2.40
N TYR A 62 -14.36 -6.47 -2.95
CA TYR A 62 -14.95 -7.80 -3.01
C TYR A 62 -14.00 -8.87 -2.50
N PHE A 63 -14.48 -9.75 -1.63
CA PHE A 63 -13.78 -11.01 -1.38
C PHE A 63 -13.96 -11.91 -2.60
N VAL A 64 -12.85 -12.43 -3.10
CA VAL A 64 -12.81 -13.38 -4.21
C VAL A 64 -12.42 -14.75 -3.67
N TYR A 65 -13.10 -15.78 -4.13
CA TYR A 65 -13.03 -17.13 -3.58
C TYR A 65 -12.40 -18.12 -4.55
N ASP A 66 -11.97 -19.26 -4.03
CA ASP A 66 -11.75 -20.46 -4.83
C ASP A 66 -13.03 -21.30 -4.96
N VAL A 67 -12.90 -22.46 -5.61
CA VAL A 67 -14.01 -23.41 -5.84
C VAL A 67 -14.56 -24.01 -4.54
N ASP A 68 -13.75 -24.04 -3.49
CA ASP A 68 -14.10 -24.61 -2.18
C ASP A 68 -14.71 -23.56 -1.24
N GLY A 69 -14.72 -22.28 -1.66
CA GLY A 69 -15.26 -21.16 -0.89
C GLY A 69 -14.25 -20.47 0.02
N GLU A 70 -12.96 -20.81 -0.06
CA GLU A 70 -11.91 -20.11 0.68
C GLU A 70 -11.56 -18.78 0.01
N ILE A 71 -11.29 -17.75 0.81
CA ILE A 71 -10.93 -16.42 0.30
C ILE A 71 -9.51 -16.45 -0.28
N LEU A 72 -9.38 -16.10 -1.56
CA LEU A 72 -8.11 -15.99 -2.27
C LEU A 72 -7.55 -14.57 -2.27
N GLY A 73 -8.43 -13.57 -2.33
CA GLY A 73 -8.00 -12.19 -2.49
C GLY A 73 -9.12 -11.17 -2.35
N VAL A 74 -8.72 -9.90 -2.33
CA VAL A 74 -9.62 -8.76 -2.36
C VAL A 74 -9.49 -8.07 -3.71
N PHE A 75 -10.60 -7.95 -4.43
CA PHE A 75 -10.68 -7.23 -5.71
C PHE A 75 -11.37 -5.89 -5.54
N LYS A 76 -10.74 -4.81 -6.01
CA LYS A 76 -11.28 -3.44 -6.00
C LYS A 76 -11.36 -2.92 -7.45
N PRO A 77 -12.54 -2.98 -8.09
CA PRO A 77 -12.71 -2.49 -9.46
C PRO A 77 -12.61 -0.96 -9.52
N LYS A 78 -11.88 -0.46 -10.52
CA LYS A 78 -11.63 0.96 -10.77
C LYS A 78 -12.92 1.80 -10.88
N ASP A 79 -13.95 1.24 -11.50
CA ASP A 79 -15.21 1.93 -11.79
C ASP A 79 -16.19 1.97 -10.60
N GLU A 80 -15.83 1.38 -9.46
CA GLU A 80 -16.60 1.40 -8.20
C GLU A 80 -15.85 2.08 -7.03
N GLU A 81 -14.77 2.80 -7.31
CA GLU A 81 -14.05 3.64 -6.34
C GLU A 81 -14.95 4.79 -5.81
N PRO A 82 -14.59 5.46 -4.68
CA PRO A 82 -15.48 6.41 -4.00
C PRO A 82 -16.05 7.52 -4.90
N PHE A 83 -15.26 7.97 -5.89
CA PHE A 83 -15.60 9.01 -6.87
C PHE A 83 -16.03 8.46 -8.24
N ALA A 84 -16.11 7.15 -8.40
CA ALA A 84 -16.46 6.53 -9.66
C ALA A 84 -17.97 6.45 -9.86
N SER A 85 -18.41 6.44 -11.13
CA SER A 85 -19.82 6.50 -11.51
C SER A 85 -20.65 5.29 -11.08
N LEU A 86 -20.02 4.14 -10.78
CA LEU A 86 -20.70 2.92 -10.38
C LEU A 86 -20.45 2.55 -8.91
N ASN A 87 -20.02 3.51 -8.07
CA ASN A 87 -19.81 3.26 -6.65
C ASN A 87 -21.11 2.79 -5.97
N PRO A 88 -21.16 1.55 -5.44
CA PRO A 88 -22.36 1.01 -4.81
C PRO A 88 -22.67 1.64 -3.45
N LYS A 89 -21.72 2.35 -2.86
CA LYS A 89 -21.82 2.96 -1.53
C LYS A 89 -22.09 4.46 -1.58
N TRP A 90 -22.47 5.00 -2.75
CA TRP A 90 -22.71 6.43 -2.97
C TRP A 90 -23.59 7.12 -1.91
N PRO A 91 -24.69 6.52 -1.40
CA PRO A 91 -25.49 7.14 -0.33
C PRO A 91 -24.73 7.30 1.00
N LYS A 92 -23.90 6.32 1.39
CA LYS A 92 -23.05 6.40 2.60
C LYS A 92 -21.91 7.41 2.41
N PHE A 93 -21.34 7.46 1.21
CA PHE A 93 -20.32 8.44 0.85
C PHE A 93 -20.90 9.86 0.90
N PHE A 94 -22.11 10.09 0.37
CA PHE A 94 -22.78 11.38 0.38
C PHE A 94 -23.11 11.87 1.81
N GLN A 95 -23.54 10.97 2.72
CA GLN A 95 -23.71 11.29 4.14
C GLN A 95 -22.40 11.72 4.80
N ARG A 96 -21.26 11.14 4.41
CA ARG A 96 -19.93 11.54 4.89
C ARG A 96 -19.44 12.85 4.26
N MET A 97 -19.92 13.17 3.05
CA MET A 97 -19.52 14.34 2.25
C MET A 97 -20.33 15.62 2.55
N LEU A 98 -21.55 15.51 3.07
CA LEU A 98 -22.41 16.65 3.47
C LEU A 98 -21.92 17.42 4.73
N CYS A 99 -20.77 17.05 5.30
CA CYS A 99 -20.06 17.83 6.31
C CYS A 99 -19.05 18.78 5.60
N PHE A 100 -19.51 19.98 5.24
CA PHE A 100 -18.93 20.96 4.31
C PHE A 100 -17.57 21.60 4.68
N CYS A 101 -16.69 20.95 5.45
CA CYS A 101 -15.44 21.58 5.90
C CYS A 101 -14.14 20.80 5.69
N CYS A 102 -14.12 19.56 5.17
CA CYS A 102 -12.84 18.80 5.06
C CYS A 102 -12.67 17.83 3.87
N PHE A 103 -13.54 17.76 2.85
CA PHE A 103 -13.49 16.63 1.91
C PHE A 103 -12.93 16.93 0.52
N GLY A 104 -11.67 16.53 0.38
CA GLY A 104 -10.93 16.35 -0.87
C GLY A 104 -9.44 16.36 -0.55
N ARG A 105 -8.77 15.20 -0.57
CA ARG A 105 -7.30 15.20 -0.60
C ARG A 105 -6.89 15.73 -1.97
N ALA A 106 -6.84 17.05 -2.12
CA ALA A 106 -6.51 17.74 -3.38
C ALA A 106 -5.13 17.35 -3.93
N CYS A 107 -4.34 16.62 -3.15
CA CYS A 107 -3.07 16.04 -3.54
C CYS A 107 -3.17 14.59 -4.06
N LEU A 108 -4.34 13.98 -4.25
CA LEU A 108 -4.48 12.64 -4.85
C LEU A 108 -5.18 12.72 -6.21
N ILE A 109 -4.67 11.97 -7.19
CA ILE A 109 -5.31 11.86 -8.51
C ILE A 109 -6.61 11.04 -8.33
N PRO A 110 -7.78 11.53 -8.77
CA PRO A 110 -9.03 10.76 -8.69
C PRO A 110 -8.98 9.48 -9.54
N ASN A 111 -9.68 8.43 -9.11
CA ASN A 111 -9.85 7.15 -9.83
C ASN A 111 -8.53 6.41 -10.16
N THR A 112 -7.49 6.59 -9.35
CA THR A 112 -6.22 5.86 -9.43
C THR A 112 -5.96 5.01 -8.19
N GLY A 113 -6.96 4.74 -7.36
CA GLY A 113 -6.78 3.98 -6.11
C GLY A 113 -6.22 2.59 -6.37
N TYR A 114 -6.77 1.88 -7.36
CA TYR A 114 -6.27 0.56 -7.77
C TYR A 114 -4.80 0.57 -8.25
N LEU A 115 -4.33 1.68 -8.85
CA LEU A 115 -2.92 1.84 -9.23
C LEU A 115 -2.05 2.04 -8.00
N SER A 116 -2.53 2.82 -7.02
CA SER A 116 -1.86 3.05 -5.73
C SER A 116 -1.69 1.73 -4.96
N GLU A 117 -2.72 0.89 -4.91
CA GLU A 117 -2.67 -0.45 -4.30
C GLU A 117 -1.57 -1.33 -4.92
N ALA A 118 -1.57 -1.45 -6.25
CA ALA A 118 -0.56 -2.26 -6.96
C ALA A 118 0.85 -1.67 -6.82
N ALA A 119 0.99 -0.35 -6.88
CA ALA A 119 2.28 0.32 -6.73
C ALA A 119 2.87 0.15 -5.32
N ALA A 120 2.05 0.13 -4.26
CA ALA A 120 2.51 -0.15 -2.90
C ALA A 120 3.12 -1.55 -2.76
N SER A 121 2.50 -2.57 -3.37
CA SER A 121 3.06 -3.93 -3.45
C SER A 121 4.42 -3.93 -4.15
N ILE A 122 4.51 -3.29 -5.32
CA ILE A 122 5.75 -3.20 -6.09
C ILE A 122 6.86 -2.49 -5.29
N VAL A 123 6.55 -1.40 -4.60
CA VAL A 123 7.53 -0.69 -3.75
C VAL A 123 8.01 -1.58 -2.61
N SER A 124 7.11 -2.29 -1.93
CA SER A 124 7.46 -3.24 -0.86
C SER A 124 8.38 -4.36 -1.36
N GLU A 125 8.08 -4.92 -2.53
CA GLU A 125 8.88 -5.98 -3.17
C GLU A 125 10.26 -5.47 -3.60
N MET A 126 10.32 -4.32 -4.28
CA MET A 126 11.59 -3.72 -4.73
C MET A 126 12.52 -3.37 -3.57
N MET A 127 11.97 -3.02 -2.42
CA MET A 127 12.73 -2.71 -1.20
C MET A 127 12.92 -3.94 -0.29
N GLN A 128 12.41 -5.11 -0.66
CA GLN A 128 12.49 -6.36 0.11
C GLN A 128 11.97 -6.22 1.55
N LEU A 129 10.87 -5.48 1.67
CA LEU A 129 10.23 -5.21 2.95
C LEU A 129 9.22 -6.32 3.30
N ASP A 130 8.55 -6.88 2.28
CA ASP A 130 7.63 -8.02 2.40
C ASP A 130 6.50 -7.82 3.42
N VAL A 131 6.01 -6.57 3.53
CA VAL A 131 4.93 -6.19 4.45
C VAL A 131 3.63 -5.84 3.73
N VAL A 132 3.62 -5.69 2.40
CA VAL A 132 2.40 -5.49 1.62
C VAL A 132 2.07 -6.80 0.89
N PRO A 133 0.87 -7.38 1.08
CA PRO A 133 0.49 -8.58 0.33
C PRO A 133 0.50 -8.33 -1.18
N THR A 134 0.95 -9.32 -1.95
CA THR A 134 1.10 -9.20 -3.40
C THR A 134 -0.17 -8.67 -4.04
N THR A 135 -0.05 -7.54 -4.72
CA THR A 135 -1.15 -6.85 -5.37
C THR A 135 -0.79 -6.55 -6.82
N ARG A 136 -1.68 -6.88 -7.75
CA ARG A 136 -1.50 -6.60 -9.18
C ARG A 136 -2.78 -6.04 -9.79
N ILE A 137 -2.63 -5.40 -10.95
CA ILE A 137 -3.75 -4.97 -11.77
C ILE A 137 -4.23 -6.16 -12.57
N VAL A 138 -5.52 -6.45 -12.49
CA VAL A 138 -6.14 -7.55 -13.23
C VAL A 138 -7.45 -7.09 -13.86
N LYS A 139 -7.99 -7.93 -14.74
CA LYS A 139 -9.36 -7.79 -15.25
C LYS A 139 -10.19 -8.98 -14.80
N LEU A 140 -11.31 -8.71 -14.14
CA LEU A 140 -12.21 -9.75 -13.63
C LEU A 140 -13.66 -9.41 -14.02
N ALA A 141 -14.41 -10.42 -14.47
CA ALA A 141 -15.84 -10.30 -14.75
C ALA A 141 -16.60 -11.18 -13.76
N SER A 142 -17.65 -10.64 -13.16
CA SER A 142 -18.56 -11.42 -12.32
C SER A 142 -19.91 -10.72 -12.28
N PRO A 143 -21.05 -11.44 -12.39
CA PRO A 143 -22.38 -10.86 -12.25
C PRO A 143 -22.62 -10.20 -10.89
N SER A 144 -21.77 -10.45 -9.89
CA SER A 144 -21.85 -9.83 -8.56
C SER A 144 -21.31 -8.40 -8.50
N PHE A 145 -20.62 -7.91 -9.54
CA PHE A 145 -20.16 -6.52 -9.63
C PHE A 145 -21.26 -5.57 -10.11
N TYR A 146 -21.06 -4.26 -9.91
CA TYR A 146 -22.05 -3.26 -10.34
C TYR A 146 -21.82 -2.84 -11.79
N TYR A 147 -22.75 -3.16 -12.68
CA TYR A 147 -22.69 -2.76 -14.09
C TYR A 147 -23.73 -1.70 -14.43
N SER A 148 -23.37 -0.80 -15.34
CA SER A 148 -24.34 0.05 -16.04
C SER A 148 -25.34 -0.85 -16.78
N ARG A 149 -26.64 -0.69 -16.52
CA ARG A 149 -27.68 -1.44 -17.25
C ARG A 149 -27.95 -0.77 -18.58
N PHE A 150 -27.85 -1.53 -19.67
CA PHE A 150 -28.24 -1.09 -21.00
C PHE A 150 -29.45 -1.94 -21.43
N PHE A 151 -30.60 -1.31 -21.66
CA PHE A 151 -31.88 -1.99 -21.91
C PHE A 151 -32.27 -3.06 -20.86
N GLY A 152 -31.99 -2.79 -19.58
CA GLY A 152 -32.41 -3.64 -18.45
C GLY A 152 -31.51 -4.85 -18.17
N ASN A 153 -30.68 -5.27 -19.12
CA ASN A 153 -29.73 -6.37 -18.92
C ASN A 153 -28.35 -5.82 -18.47
N PRO A 154 -27.73 -6.40 -17.42
CA PRO A 154 -26.35 -6.09 -17.07
C PRO A 154 -25.39 -6.66 -18.12
N ASP A 155 -24.62 -5.80 -18.76
CA ASP A 155 -23.51 -6.18 -19.64
C ASP A 155 -22.30 -6.57 -18.78
N VAL A 156 -22.17 -7.87 -18.49
CA VAL A 156 -21.09 -8.42 -17.64
C VAL A 156 -19.79 -8.43 -18.42
N ARG A 157 -19.11 -7.28 -18.43
CA ARG A 157 -17.78 -7.12 -19.01
C ARG A 157 -16.66 -7.24 -17.95
N PRO A 158 -15.44 -7.63 -18.34
CA PRO A 158 -14.29 -7.60 -17.44
C PRO A 158 -14.02 -6.18 -16.94
N LYS A 159 -13.96 -6.01 -15.62
CA LYS A 159 -13.59 -4.77 -14.95
C LYS A 159 -12.12 -4.77 -14.61
N GLU A 160 -11.43 -3.68 -14.88
CA GLU A 160 -10.06 -3.47 -14.44
C GLU A 160 -10.04 -3.03 -12.96
N GLY A 161 -9.12 -3.57 -12.18
CA GLY A 161 -8.98 -3.23 -10.76
C GLY A 161 -7.75 -3.85 -10.13
N SER A 162 -7.53 -3.53 -8.86
CA SER A 162 -6.46 -4.14 -8.07
C SER A 162 -6.95 -5.44 -7.45
N PHE A 163 -6.14 -6.49 -7.54
CA PHE A 163 -6.36 -7.76 -6.85
C PHE A 163 -5.21 -7.99 -5.89
N GLN A 164 -5.52 -7.98 -4.59
CA GLN A 164 -4.58 -8.18 -3.49
C GLN A 164 -4.79 -9.58 -2.92
N LEU A 165 -3.71 -10.34 -2.72
CA LEU A 165 -3.79 -11.65 -2.09
C LEU A 165 -4.31 -11.55 -0.65
N TYR A 166 -5.18 -12.48 -0.27
CA TYR A 166 -5.74 -12.53 1.07
C TYR A 166 -4.75 -13.15 2.05
N VAL A 167 -4.66 -12.57 3.26
CA VAL A 167 -3.71 -13.02 4.29
C VAL A 167 -4.46 -13.72 5.44
N LYS A 168 -4.34 -15.06 5.50
CA LYS A 168 -5.08 -15.89 6.47
C LYS A 168 -4.48 -15.82 7.89
N GLY A 169 -5.34 -15.69 8.89
CA GLY A 169 -4.96 -15.68 10.30
C GLY A 169 -4.45 -14.33 10.82
N TYR A 170 -4.62 -13.27 10.05
CA TYR A 170 -4.29 -11.91 10.45
C TYR A 170 -5.48 -11.25 11.15
N GLU A 171 -5.21 -10.45 12.17
CA GLU A 171 -6.18 -9.63 12.90
C GLU A 171 -5.80 -8.15 12.79
N SER A 172 -6.75 -7.24 13.03
CA SER A 172 -6.44 -5.81 13.05
C SER A 172 -5.42 -5.46 14.15
N GLY A 173 -4.58 -4.48 13.89
CA GLY A 173 -3.61 -3.96 14.87
C GLY A 173 -4.30 -3.46 16.13
N ASN A 174 -5.49 -2.88 16.00
CA ASN A 174 -6.30 -2.47 17.15
C ASN A 174 -6.61 -3.66 18.08
N THR A 175 -7.07 -4.77 17.52
CA THR A 175 -7.38 -6.00 18.27
C THR A 175 -6.13 -6.59 18.93
N VAL A 176 -5.03 -6.70 18.17
CA VAL A 176 -3.81 -7.34 18.66
C VAL A 176 -3.10 -6.48 19.72
N PHE A 177 -3.02 -5.17 19.51
CA PHE A 177 -2.38 -4.27 20.48
C PHE A 177 -3.20 -4.13 21.76
N ALA A 178 -4.53 -4.17 21.68
CA ALA A 178 -5.37 -4.25 22.88
C ALA A 178 -5.04 -5.51 23.70
N ARG A 179 -4.87 -6.66 23.02
CA ARG A 179 -4.51 -7.94 23.65
C ARG A 179 -3.12 -7.88 24.32
N TRP A 180 -2.10 -7.35 23.65
CA TRP A 180 -0.76 -7.18 24.21
C TRP A 180 -0.69 -6.16 25.36
N ASN A 181 -1.49 -5.09 25.28
CA ASN A 181 -1.57 -4.11 26.35
C ASN A 181 -2.22 -4.68 27.62
N TYR A 182 -3.18 -5.60 27.46
CA TYR A 182 -3.84 -6.28 28.56
C TYR A 182 -2.93 -7.33 29.21
N ASP A 183 -2.30 -8.19 28.41
CA ASP A 183 -1.35 -9.20 28.90
C ASP A 183 -0.01 -9.11 28.18
N LYS A 184 0.96 -8.48 28.86
CA LYS A 184 2.33 -8.31 28.36
C LYS A 184 3.10 -9.63 28.26
N LYS A 185 2.66 -10.70 28.93
CA LYS A 185 3.34 -12.01 28.86
C LYS A 185 3.12 -12.71 27.53
N LEU A 186 2.17 -12.25 26.73
CA LEU A 186 1.89 -12.80 25.41
C LEU A 186 2.97 -12.48 24.38
N LEU A 187 3.82 -11.49 24.63
CA LEU A 187 4.86 -11.07 23.71
C LEU A 187 6.22 -11.27 24.38
N SER A 188 6.97 -12.27 23.94
CA SER A 188 8.37 -12.44 24.37
C SER A 188 9.25 -11.30 23.86
N GLU A 189 10.41 -11.10 24.49
CA GLU A 189 11.38 -10.07 24.05
C GLU A 189 11.83 -10.28 22.60
N GLU A 190 11.96 -11.54 22.18
CA GLU A 190 12.33 -11.90 20.80
C GLU A 190 11.21 -11.55 19.80
N GLU A 191 9.96 -11.84 20.14
CA GLU A 191 8.80 -11.48 19.31
C GLU A 191 8.61 -9.97 19.24
N GLU A 192 8.82 -9.25 20.34
CA GLU A 192 8.78 -7.79 20.35
C GLU A 192 9.86 -7.20 19.44
N ALA A 193 11.08 -7.74 19.49
CA ALA A 193 12.17 -7.33 18.60
C ALA A 193 11.84 -7.61 17.12
N LYS A 194 11.28 -8.79 16.82
CA LYS A 194 10.81 -9.14 15.46
C LYS A 194 9.70 -8.21 14.98
N PHE A 195 8.70 -7.96 15.82
CA PHE A 195 7.61 -7.04 15.51
C PHE A 195 8.12 -5.64 15.23
N ARG A 196 9.10 -5.17 16.02
CA ARG A 196 9.70 -3.85 15.85
C ARG A 196 10.35 -3.68 14.47
N VAL A 197 11.05 -4.70 13.98
CA VAL A 197 11.61 -4.70 12.61
C VAL A 197 10.51 -4.67 11.56
N LEU A 198 9.46 -5.50 11.71
CA LEU A 198 8.31 -5.51 10.79
C LEU A 198 7.58 -4.15 10.76
N PHE A 199 7.42 -3.53 11.92
CA PHE A 199 6.81 -2.22 12.05
C PHE A 199 7.68 -1.13 11.40
N GLN A 200 9.00 -1.16 11.59
CA GLN A 200 9.93 -0.28 10.90
C GLN A 200 9.85 -0.44 9.37
N LYS A 201 9.77 -1.68 8.87
CA LYS A 201 9.59 -1.97 7.44
C LYS A 201 8.29 -1.37 6.88
N MET A 202 7.16 -1.49 7.60
CA MET A 202 5.92 -0.84 7.22
C MET A 202 6.01 0.69 7.23
N CYS A 203 6.63 1.27 8.27
CA CYS A 203 6.87 2.71 8.33
C CYS A 203 7.66 3.21 7.11
N ILE A 204 8.65 2.43 6.64
CA ILE A 204 9.41 2.74 5.43
C ILE A 204 8.48 2.74 4.21
N VAL A 205 7.65 1.71 4.01
CA VAL A 205 6.69 1.66 2.90
C VAL A 205 5.78 2.89 2.94
N ASP A 206 5.08 3.12 4.05
CA ASP A 206 4.11 4.22 4.19
C ASP A 206 4.76 5.59 4.00
N TYR A 207 5.99 5.78 4.46
CA TYR A 207 6.72 7.03 4.26
C TYR A 207 7.08 7.24 2.78
N VAL A 208 7.65 6.23 2.11
CA VAL A 208 8.09 6.30 0.71
C VAL A 208 6.93 6.55 -0.24
N ILE A 209 5.82 5.83 -0.05
CA ILE A 209 4.61 6.03 -0.87
C ILE A 209 3.79 7.25 -0.41
N ARG A 210 4.16 7.86 0.73
CA ARG A 210 3.43 8.91 1.41
C ARG A 210 1.96 8.53 1.57
N ASN A 211 1.73 7.40 2.24
CA ASN A 211 0.39 6.91 2.52
C ASN A 211 -0.36 7.93 3.39
N THR A 212 -1.56 8.30 2.95
CA THR A 212 -2.38 9.32 3.63
C THR A 212 -3.50 8.72 4.48
N ASP A 213 -3.64 7.39 4.51
CA ASP A 213 -4.73 6.68 5.18
C ASP A 213 -4.30 5.44 6.00
N ARG A 214 -3.06 5.39 6.50
CA ARG A 214 -2.67 4.32 7.41
C ARG A 214 -3.33 4.53 8.78
N HIS A 215 -4.06 3.53 9.26
CA HIS A 215 -4.58 3.42 10.63
C HIS A 215 -4.55 1.97 11.12
N MET A 216 -4.95 1.75 12.38
CA MET A 216 -4.82 0.47 13.08
C MET A 216 -5.73 -0.65 12.54
N ASP A 217 -6.76 -0.32 11.76
CA ASP A 217 -7.61 -1.33 11.11
C ASP A 217 -7.02 -1.80 9.78
N ASN A 218 -6.19 -0.95 9.14
CA ASN A 218 -5.48 -1.27 7.90
C ASN A 218 -4.05 -1.76 8.14
N LEU A 219 -3.63 -1.85 9.41
CA LEU A 219 -2.43 -2.55 9.85
C LEU A 219 -2.89 -3.89 10.40
N LEU A 220 -2.49 -4.99 9.76
CA LEU A 220 -2.83 -6.32 10.23
C LEU A 220 -1.63 -7.01 10.86
N VAL A 221 -1.88 -7.79 11.91
CA VAL A 221 -0.88 -8.59 12.60
C VAL A 221 -1.36 -10.03 12.71
N LYS A 222 -0.51 -10.97 12.31
CA LYS A 222 -0.67 -12.39 12.61
C LYS A 222 0.27 -12.73 13.73
N HIS A 223 -0.28 -13.14 14.86
CA HIS A 223 0.52 -13.48 16.04
C HIS A 223 0.07 -14.81 16.62
N VAL A 224 0.94 -15.81 16.51
CA VAL A 224 0.80 -17.13 17.15
C VAL A 224 1.96 -17.25 18.14
N PRO A 225 1.69 -17.12 19.47
CA PRO A 225 2.74 -17.07 20.48
C PRO A 225 3.74 -18.21 20.38
N GLY A 226 5.03 -17.90 20.45
CA GLY A 226 6.14 -18.84 20.37
C GLY A 226 6.36 -19.47 18.99
N LYS A 227 5.56 -19.10 17.98
CA LYS A 227 5.60 -19.70 16.65
C LYS A 227 5.83 -18.68 15.54
N GLU A 228 5.02 -17.63 15.48
CA GLU A 228 4.97 -16.76 14.31
C GLU A 228 4.48 -15.35 14.66
N ILE A 229 5.19 -14.35 14.15
CA ILE A 229 4.75 -12.96 14.15
C ILE A 229 4.99 -12.36 12.76
N GLN A 230 3.91 -11.87 12.14
CA GLN A 230 3.95 -11.25 10.82
C GLN A 230 3.07 -10.01 10.81
N LEU A 231 3.37 -9.09 9.88
CA LEU A 231 2.66 -7.84 9.70
C LEU A 231 2.25 -7.70 8.23
N ALA A 232 1.04 -7.23 7.99
CA ALA A 232 0.55 -6.92 6.65
C ALA A 232 -0.07 -5.52 6.60
N ALA A 233 0.37 -4.72 5.64
CA ALA A 233 -0.10 -3.38 5.35
C ALA A 233 -1.08 -3.44 4.17
N ILE A 234 -2.38 -3.39 4.48
CA ILE A 234 -3.46 -3.46 3.48
C ILE A 234 -4.04 -2.07 3.20
N ASP A 235 -4.91 -1.99 2.20
CA ASP A 235 -5.65 -0.76 1.85
C ASP A 235 -4.74 0.46 1.60
N ASN A 236 -3.89 0.33 0.58
CA ASN A 236 -2.91 1.33 0.17
C ASN A 236 -3.43 2.22 -0.98
N GLY A 237 -4.75 2.25 -1.19
CA GLY A 237 -5.38 2.97 -2.31
C GLY A 237 -5.28 4.49 -2.25
N LEU A 238 -4.88 5.06 -1.11
CA LEU A 238 -4.77 6.51 -0.89
C LEU A 238 -3.30 6.93 -0.60
N ALA A 239 -2.40 6.56 -1.51
CA ALA A 239 -0.99 6.92 -1.48
C ALA A 239 -0.56 7.59 -2.80
N PHE A 240 0.73 7.87 -2.95
CA PHE A 240 1.34 8.54 -4.09
C PHE A 240 0.74 9.91 -4.42
N PRO A 241 0.77 10.87 -3.47
CA PRO A 241 0.24 12.18 -3.72
C PRO A 241 1.01 12.95 -4.80
N VAL A 242 0.24 13.73 -5.57
CA VAL A 242 0.72 14.74 -6.50
C VAL A 242 0.93 16.07 -5.80
N ARG A 243 1.87 16.84 -6.36
CA ARG A 243 1.93 18.30 -6.22
C ARG A 243 1.58 18.91 -7.57
N HIS A 244 0.91 20.05 -7.58
CA HIS A 244 0.62 20.79 -8.81
C HIS A 244 1.92 21.06 -9.62
N PRO A 245 1.93 20.83 -10.95
CA PRO A 245 0.86 20.26 -11.76
C PRO A 245 0.66 18.75 -11.49
N GLU A 246 -0.58 18.30 -11.41
CA GLU A 246 -0.97 16.93 -11.05
C GLU A 246 -0.67 15.94 -12.18
N CYS A 247 0.58 15.49 -12.27
CA CYS A 247 0.99 14.48 -13.24
C CYS A 247 1.91 13.44 -12.60
N ALA A 248 2.07 12.29 -13.26
CA ALA A 248 2.94 11.20 -12.80
C ALA A 248 4.38 11.66 -12.51
N SER A 249 4.89 12.62 -13.28
CA SER A 249 6.22 13.19 -13.03
C SER A 249 6.30 13.94 -11.69
N SER A 250 5.19 14.52 -11.21
CA SER A 250 5.08 15.15 -9.90
C SER A 250 5.04 14.13 -8.77
N GLN A 251 4.33 13.00 -8.93
CA GLN A 251 4.34 11.90 -7.94
C GLN A 251 5.77 11.39 -7.73
N LEU A 252 6.51 11.14 -8.82
CA LEU A 252 7.89 10.68 -8.72
C LEU A 252 8.83 11.70 -8.05
N ARG A 253 8.54 13.00 -8.13
CA ARG A 253 9.33 14.02 -7.42
C ARG A 253 9.06 14.00 -5.91
N VAL A 254 7.82 13.70 -5.51
CA VAL A 254 7.45 13.48 -4.10
C VAL A 254 8.11 12.21 -3.58
N VAL A 255 7.97 11.08 -4.28
CA VAL A 255 8.59 9.80 -3.87
C VAL A 255 10.10 9.94 -3.71
N ARG A 256 10.80 10.61 -4.64
CA ARG A 256 12.24 10.89 -4.49
C ARG A 256 12.56 11.76 -3.28
N GLY A 257 11.68 12.69 -2.95
CA GLY A 257 11.81 13.50 -1.74
C GLY A 257 11.66 12.68 -0.47
N GLN A 258 10.70 11.77 -0.42
CA GLN A 258 10.55 10.82 0.69
C GLN A 258 11.78 9.91 0.80
N LEU A 259 12.27 9.35 -0.31
CA LEU A 259 13.49 8.53 -0.33
C LEU A 259 14.72 9.30 0.14
N TRP A 260 14.83 10.59 -0.21
CA TRP A 260 15.91 11.44 0.28
C TRP A 260 15.87 11.58 1.80
N ASN A 261 14.72 11.93 2.36
CA ASN A 261 14.56 12.07 3.80
C ASN A 261 14.73 10.75 4.54
N LEU A 262 14.23 9.64 3.98
CA LEU A 262 14.46 8.31 4.51
C LEU A 262 15.97 8.00 4.57
N ARG A 263 16.72 8.25 3.48
CA ARG A 263 18.17 8.06 3.48
C ARG A 263 18.85 8.88 4.57
N GLN A 264 18.47 10.15 4.75
CA GLN A 264 19.04 10.98 5.82
C GLN A 264 18.69 10.44 7.21
N ALA A 265 17.48 9.91 7.41
CA ALA A 265 17.04 9.34 8.68
C ALA A 265 17.83 8.10 9.03
N LEU A 266 18.03 7.21 8.05
CA LEU A 266 18.85 6.02 8.21
C LEU A 266 20.31 6.38 8.55
N LEU A 267 20.92 7.33 7.84
CA LEU A 267 22.31 7.75 8.11
C LEU A 267 22.49 8.37 9.50
N GLN A 268 21.44 8.99 10.04
CA GLN A 268 21.46 9.63 11.35
C GLN A 268 20.90 8.73 12.46
N ASN A 269 20.57 7.47 12.16
CA ASN A 269 19.92 6.52 13.07
C ASN A 269 18.64 7.07 13.73
N GLU A 270 17.87 7.88 13.01
CA GLU A 270 16.61 8.43 13.51
C GLU A 270 15.54 7.34 13.66
N THR A 271 14.65 7.54 14.62
CA THR A 271 13.43 6.75 14.79
C THR A 271 12.41 7.05 13.68
N PRO A 272 11.43 6.16 13.41
CA PRO A 272 10.34 6.46 12.48
C PRO A 272 9.57 7.75 12.82
N ALA A 273 9.45 8.08 14.10
CA ALA A 273 8.77 9.29 14.56
C ALA A 273 9.57 10.56 14.23
N GLU A 274 10.90 10.53 14.34
CA GLU A 274 11.77 11.64 13.95
C GLU A 274 11.79 11.81 12.42
N MET A 275 11.90 10.71 11.68
CA MET A 275 11.80 10.69 10.21
C MET A 275 10.50 11.34 9.71
N ALA A 276 9.37 11.03 10.37
CA ALA A 276 8.07 11.58 10.02
C ALA A 276 7.96 13.10 10.25
N ARG A 277 8.78 13.68 11.14
CA ARG A 277 8.81 15.11 11.44
C ARG A 277 9.75 15.90 10.53
N ARG A 278 10.56 15.24 9.70
CA ARG A 278 11.46 15.93 8.77
C ARG A 278 10.66 16.81 7.82
N GLU A 279 11.22 17.97 7.49
CA GLU A 279 10.60 18.86 6.52
C GLU A 279 10.44 18.15 5.17
N PRO A 280 9.25 18.19 4.56
CA PRO A 280 9.05 17.62 3.24
C PRO A 280 9.96 18.28 2.20
N VAL A 281 10.62 17.48 1.37
CA VAL A 281 11.43 17.97 0.24
C VAL A 281 10.90 17.43 -1.07
N VAL A 282 11.20 18.12 -2.16
CA VAL A 282 10.90 17.64 -3.52
C VAL A 282 12.21 17.49 -4.27
N VAL A 283 12.43 16.32 -4.88
CA VAL A 283 13.72 15.98 -5.49
C VAL A 283 13.59 15.79 -7.00
N ASN A 284 14.43 16.52 -7.74
CA ASN A 284 14.51 16.46 -9.19
C ASN A 284 15.81 15.79 -9.64
N ARG A 285 15.79 15.06 -10.76
CA ARG A 285 17.03 14.59 -11.40
C ARG A 285 17.76 15.78 -12.03
N ARG A 286 19.09 15.80 -11.90
CA ARG A 286 19.95 16.81 -12.56
C ARG A 286 20.15 16.51 -14.05
N TYR A 287 20.17 15.23 -14.42
CA TYR A 287 20.47 14.78 -15.78
C TYR A 287 19.30 13.96 -16.34
N ARG A 288 19.04 14.11 -17.64
CA ARG A 288 18.15 13.22 -18.42
C ARG A 288 18.92 12.18 -19.25
N ARG A 289 20.19 12.47 -19.57
CA ARG A 289 21.15 11.65 -20.32
C ARG A 289 22.56 11.98 -19.80
N GLY A 290 23.50 11.04 -19.87
CA GLY A 290 24.87 11.22 -19.36
C GLY A 290 24.90 11.15 -17.83
N GLU A 291 24.56 9.98 -17.31
CA GLU A 291 24.40 9.75 -15.88
C GLU A 291 25.76 9.68 -15.16
N PRO A 292 25.90 10.28 -13.95
CA PRO A 292 27.13 10.17 -13.16
C PRO A 292 27.43 8.71 -12.78
N ASN A 293 28.65 8.21 -13.01
CA ASN A 293 29.05 6.88 -12.53
C ASN A 293 29.53 6.95 -11.07
N THR A 294 28.63 7.23 -10.14
CA THR A 294 28.94 7.43 -8.71
C THR A 294 27.70 7.24 -7.83
N ASP A 295 27.88 6.77 -6.59
CA ASP A 295 26.81 6.65 -5.59
C ASP A 295 26.54 7.96 -4.81
N ASP A 296 27.14 9.07 -5.24
CA ASP A 296 26.93 10.38 -4.63
C ASP A 296 25.59 10.99 -5.07
N TRP A 297 24.57 10.87 -4.21
CA TRP A 297 23.22 11.37 -4.47
C TRP A 297 23.16 12.88 -4.74
N ASP A 298 24.08 13.68 -4.19
CA ASP A 298 24.13 15.12 -4.44
C ASP A 298 24.53 15.45 -5.88
N LYS A 299 25.30 14.57 -6.54
CA LYS A 299 25.60 14.68 -7.97
C LYS A 299 24.42 14.28 -8.84
N TRP A 300 23.58 13.34 -8.40
CA TRP A 300 22.42 12.89 -9.17
C TRP A 300 21.22 13.81 -9.08
N PHE A 301 21.02 14.42 -7.91
CA PHE A 301 19.74 15.01 -7.54
C PHE A 301 19.86 16.48 -7.14
N ARG A 302 18.79 17.24 -7.41
CA ARG A 302 18.60 18.60 -6.93
C ARG A 302 17.40 18.64 -6.00
N ILE A 303 17.67 18.93 -4.75
CA ILE A 303 16.66 19.14 -3.71
C ILE A 303 16.05 20.52 -3.90
N LYS A 304 14.74 20.62 -3.75
CA LYS A 304 14.03 21.89 -3.64
C LYS A 304 13.14 21.84 -2.41
N MET A 305 13.26 22.86 -1.56
CA MET A 305 12.27 23.06 -0.52
C MET A 305 10.92 23.42 -1.15
N PRO A 306 9.81 22.88 -0.64
CA PRO A 306 8.50 23.30 -1.06
C PRO A 306 8.31 24.79 -0.76
N ASN A 307 8.10 25.59 -1.81
CA ASN A 307 7.70 26.98 -1.63
C ASN A 307 6.23 27.02 -1.20
N TYR A 308 5.97 27.30 0.08
CA TYR A 308 4.62 27.36 0.67
C TYR A 308 3.89 28.69 0.41
N SER A 309 4.56 29.66 -0.21
CA SER A 309 4.04 31.03 -0.38
C SER A 309 3.02 31.20 -1.51
N SER A 310 2.76 30.18 -2.33
CA SER A 310 1.94 30.35 -3.56
C SER A 310 0.83 29.32 -3.80
N GLN A 311 0.72 28.24 -3.02
CA GLN A 311 -0.39 27.27 -3.18
C GLN A 311 -0.74 26.61 -1.84
N GLN A 312 -2.03 26.60 -1.50
CA GLN A 312 -2.60 25.81 -0.42
C GLN A 312 -2.17 24.34 -0.60
N MET A 313 -1.48 23.79 0.39
CA MET A 313 -1.22 22.36 0.50
C MET A 313 -1.76 21.84 1.84
N CYS A 314 -2.36 20.66 1.79
CA CYS A 314 -2.59 19.78 2.94
C CYS A 314 -1.30 19.14 3.41
#